data_AF-X1VNX1-F1
#
_entry.id   AF-X1VNX1-F1
#
_cell.length_a   1.000
_cell.length_b   1.000
_cell.length_c   1.000
_cell.angle_alpha   90.00
_cell.angle_beta   90.00
_cell.angle_gamma   90.00
#
_symmetry.space_group_name_H-M   'P 1'
#
loop_
_entity.id
_entity.type
_entity.pdbx_description
1 polymer ?
#
loop_
_entity_poly.entity_id
_entity_poly.type
_entity_poly.pdbx_seq_one_letter_code
_entity_poly.pdbx_strand_id
1 'polypeptide(L)'
;FFEGEEINTGVIGLDCVYVNKSYSDKFTLVKSSDYLWYIDANGKLVVSGLNYSTGDVFKIAYYAYYPSIMLHSLNKDVSSIEYIRVRNETGYGYTFIENNDYKLAEDGYSIFFLDLYNTILKSENFTIYDTFEIKYRASFSEKVDLSQNILLLLQDSEGNNVPIDKIPVDNLGTFEYEQILRNDSPLSIPIGGGKKIVHMELSYIPLNIYNKSSDQLENVNYYDSDVGHIYAVKESNNWSRPITVTTIPDK
;
A
#
# COMPACT_ATOMS: atom_id res chain seq x y z
N PHE A 1 -2.74 11.61 19.40
CA PHE A 1 -4.13 11.21 19.23
C PHE A 1 -4.89 11.50 20.52
N PHE A 2 -5.84 12.44 20.48
CA PHE A 2 -6.68 12.90 21.60
C PHE A 2 -8.17 12.63 21.28
N GLU A 3 -9.03 12.50 22.31
CA GLU A 3 -10.49 12.48 22.16
C GLU A 3 -10.95 13.71 21.35
N GLY A 4 -11.61 13.46 20.21
CA GLY A 4 -12.17 14.51 19.35
C GLY A 4 -11.39 14.84 18.07
N GLU A 5 -10.42 14.02 17.65
CA GLU A 5 -9.81 14.21 16.32
C GLU A 5 -10.80 13.96 15.17
N GLU A 6 -10.94 14.97 14.33
CA GLU A 6 -11.73 14.98 13.09
C GLU A 6 -11.24 13.88 12.12
N ILE A 7 -12.09 12.89 11.86
CA ILE A 7 -11.86 11.90 10.81
C ILE A 7 -12.21 12.55 9.46
N ASN A 8 -11.24 13.26 8.86
CA ASN A 8 -11.35 13.84 7.50
C ASN A 8 -10.82 12.89 6.42
N THR A 9 -10.95 11.57 6.59
CA THR A 9 -10.35 10.61 5.65
C THR A 9 -11.39 9.64 5.10
N GLY A 10 -11.74 9.84 3.85
CA GLY A 10 -12.26 8.81 2.95
C GLY A 10 -13.67 8.33 3.23
N VAL A 11 -14.43 8.97 4.13
CA VAL A 11 -15.80 8.57 4.46
C VAL A 11 -16.71 8.83 3.26
N ILE A 12 -17.45 7.81 2.86
CA ILE A 12 -18.36 7.85 1.71
C ILE A 12 -19.81 7.55 2.07
N GLY A 13 -20.07 7.12 3.29
CA GLY A 13 -21.42 6.90 3.78
C GLY A 13 -21.47 6.39 5.21
N LEU A 14 -22.66 6.43 5.80
CA LEU A 14 -22.95 5.80 7.08
C LEU A 14 -23.46 4.38 6.85
N ASP A 15 -22.99 3.43 7.67
CA ASP A 15 -23.57 2.09 7.73
C ASP A 15 -24.66 2.03 8.81
N CYS A 16 -24.26 2.18 10.08
CA CYS A 16 -25.21 2.11 11.19
C CYS A 16 -24.71 2.83 12.46
N VAL A 17 -25.64 3.08 13.37
CA VAL A 17 -25.37 3.69 14.68
C VAL A 17 -25.79 2.73 15.78
N TYR A 18 -24.90 2.51 16.74
CA TYR A 18 -25.22 1.79 17.97
C TYR A 18 -25.21 2.76 19.14
N VAL A 19 -26.10 2.51 20.10
CA VAL A 19 -26.14 3.24 21.37
C VAL A 19 -25.99 2.26 22.51
N ASN A 20 -25.13 2.61 23.46
CA ASN A 20 -25.20 2.06 24.81
C ASN A 20 -25.82 3.12 25.71
N LYS A 21 -27.02 2.84 26.20
CA LYS A 21 -27.71 3.74 27.13
C LYS A 21 -27.00 3.74 28.47
N SER A 22 -27.02 4.87 29.17
CA SER A 22 -26.34 5.03 30.46
C SER A 22 -26.76 4.01 31.54
N TYR A 23 -27.96 3.44 31.40
CA TYR A 23 -28.51 2.38 32.25
C TYR A 23 -28.32 0.96 31.69
N SER A 24 -27.56 0.79 30.61
CA SER A 24 -27.34 -0.47 29.89
C SER A 24 -25.86 -0.85 29.90
N ASP A 25 -25.58 -2.16 29.84
CA ASP A 25 -24.25 -2.73 29.65
C ASP A 25 -24.00 -3.15 28.19
N LYS A 26 -24.98 -2.95 27.31
CA LYS A 26 -24.96 -3.42 25.91
C LYS A 26 -25.21 -2.30 24.92
N PHE A 27 -24.48 -2.39 23.81
CA PHE A 27 -24.78 -1.63 22.60
C PHE A 27 -25.96 -2.26 21.87
N THR A 28 -26.94 -1.43 21.50
CA THR A 28 -28.08 -1.79 20.68
C THR A 28 -28.09 -0.95 19.41
N LEU A 29 -28.48 -1.55 18.29
CA LEU A 29 -28.63 -0.87 17.01
C LEU A 29 -29.76 0.18 17.12
N VAL A 30 -29.45 1.42 16.74
CA VAL A 30 -30.43 2.51 16.60
C VAL A 30 -31.13 2.36 15.25
N LYS A 31 -32.46 2.51 15.23
CA LYS A 31 -33.19 2.45 13.95
C LYS A 31 -32.78 3.65 13.08
N SER A 32 -32.59 3.42 11.79
CA SER A 32 -32.22 4.47 10.84
C SER A 32 -33.24 5.59 10.71
N SER A 33 -34.50 5.36 11.09
CA SER A 33 -35.56 6.38 11.18
C SER A 33 -35.39 7.35 12.34
N ASP A 34 -34.58 7.01 13.35
CA ASP A 34 -34.50 7.73 14.62
C ASP A 34 -33.34 8.74 14.62
N TYR A 35 -32.62 8.87 13.51
CA TYR A 35 -31.55 9.84 13.34
C TYR A 35 -31.47 10.33 11.89
N LEU A 36 -30.81 11.47 11.71
CA LEU A 36 -30.44 12.00 10.40
C LEU A 36 -28.93 11.94 10.25
N TRP A 37 -28.47 11.71 9.04
CA TRP A 37 -27.05 11.78 8.72
C TRP A 37 -26.81 12.40 7.35
N TYR A 38 -25.65 13.02 7.19
CA TYR A 38 -25.14 13.53 5.91
C TYR A 38 -23.63 13.71 5.99
N ILE A 39 -22.98 13.88 4.83
CA ILE A 39 -21.59 14.32 4.75
C ILE A 39 -21.60 15.82 4.40
N ASP A 40 -20.97 16.64 5.24
CA ASP A 40 -20.93 18.09 5.06
C ASP A 40 -20.00 18.52 3.91
N ALA A 41 -19.93 19.82 3.63
CA ALA A 41 -19.09 20.34 2.53
C ALA A 41 -17.58 20.21 2.76
N ASN A 42 -17.15 19.77 3.94
CA ASN A 42 -15.75 19.53 4.28
C ASN A 42 -15.42 18.02 4.36
N GLY A 43 -16.36 17.15 3.98
CA GLY A 43 -16.16 15.69 4.02
C GLY A 43 -16.42 15.05 5.38
N LYS A 44 -17.03 15.78 6.33
CA LYS A 44 -17.30 15.28 7.67
C LYS A 44 -18.62 14.54 7.71
N LEU A 45 -18.62 13.33 8.28
CA LEU A 45 -19.83 12.61 8.60
C LEU A 45 -20.54 13.25 9.80
N VAL A 46 -21.72 13.81 9.56
CA VAL A 46 -22.58 14.39 10.60
C VAL A 46 -23.71 13.43 10.88
N VAL A 47 -23.86 13.03 12.16
CA VAL A 47 -25.01 12.25 12.66
C VAL A 47 -25.72 13.10 13.71
N SER A 48 -27.04 13.25 13.56
CA SER A 48 -27.86 14.16 14.36
C SER A 48 -29.24 13.59 14.66
N GLY A 49 -29.98 14.23 15.58
CA GLY A 49 -31.33 13.78 15.96
C GLY A 49 -31.35 12.56 16.87
N LEU A 50 -30.20 12.05 17.29
CA LEU A 50 -30.10 10.94 18.24
C LEU A 50 -30.73 11.34 19.57
N ASN A 51 -31.64 10.51 20.07
CA ASN A 51 -32.16 10.65 21.43
C ASN A 51 -31.05 10.25 22.43
N TYR A 52 -30.43 11.23 23.10
CA TYR A 52 -29.34 10.99 24.05
C TYR A 52 -29.67 11.53 25.45
N SER A 53 -29.11 10.87 26.46
CA SER A 53 -29.04 11.34 27.83
C SER A 53 -27.58 11.40 28.28
N THR A 54 -27.29 12.17 29.33
CA THR A 54 -25.94 12.22 29.91
C THR A 54 -25.47 10.80 30.28
N GLY A 55 -24.29 10.42 29.79
CA GLY A 55 -23.71 9.09 30.00
C GLY A 55 -24.02 8.05 28.91
N ASP A 56 -24.86 8.38 27.92
CA ASP A 56 -25.02 7.52 26.74
C ASP A 56 -23.74 7.53 25.88
N VAL A 57 -23.37 6.38 25.33
CA VAL A 57 -22.21 6.22 24.43
C VAL A 57 -22.69 5.75 23.08
N PHE A 58 -22.23 6.39 22.01
CA PHE A 58 -22.54 6.02 20.63
C PHE A 58 -21.34 5.40 19.93
N LYS A 59 -21.61 4.42 19.07
CA LYS A 59 -20.65 3.89 18.09
C LYS A 59 -21.22 4.09 16.71
N ILE A 60 -20.39 4.62 15.82
CA ILE A 60 -20.76 4.93 14.43
C ILE A 60 -19.95 4.00 13.54
N ALA A 61 -20.64 3.18 12.75
CA ALA A 61 -20.06 2.41 11.68
C ALA A 61 -20.28 3.15 10.36
N TYR A 62 -19.24 3.26 9.55
CA TYR A 62 -19.26 4.03 8.32
C TYR A 62 -18.46 3.32 7.22
N TYR A 63 -18.78 3.66 5.98
CA TYR A 63 -18.03 3.22 4.81
C TYR A 63 -16.94 4.24 4.51
N ALA A 64 -15.72 3.76 4.32
CA ALA A 64 -14.61 4.59 3.89
C ALA A 64 -13.71 3.84 2.89
N TYR A 65 -12.96 4.61 2.10
CA TYR A 65 -11.89 4.04 1.29
C TYR A 65 -10.67 3.75 2.13
N TYR A 66 -10.17 2.52 2.01
CA TYR A 66 -8.86 2.19 2.53
C TYR A 66 -7.77 2.97 1.77
N PRO A 67 -6.67 3.31 2.45
CA PRO A 67 -5.51 3.87 1.78
C PRO A 67 -5.03 2.92 0.68
N SER A 68 -4.66 3.48 -0.46
CA SER A 68 -4.07 2.69 -1.54
C SER A 68 -2.60 2.45 -1.22
N ILE A 69 -2.21 1.18 -1.05
CA ILE A 69 -0.84 0.78 -0.77
C ILE A 69 -0.03 0.75 -2.07
N MET A 70 1.12 1.39 -2.06
CA MET A 70 2.05 1.50 -3.17
C MET A 70 3.26 0.60 -2.94
N LEU A 71 3.73 -0.04 -4.01
CA LEU A 71 4.97 -0.80 -3.99
C LEU A 71 6.20 0.11 -3.88
N HIS A 72 6.13 1.33 -4.41
CA HIS A 72 7.25 2.28 -4.40
C HIS A 72 6.91 3.51 -3.57
N SER A 73 7.89 4.07 -2.86
CA SER A 73 7.70 5.30 -2.11
C SER A 73 7.54 6.47 -3.08
N LEU A 74 6.43 7.20 -2.94
CA LEU A 74 6.06 8.31 -3.82
C LEU A 74 6.52 9.69 -3.32
N ASN A 75 7.17 9.76 -2.15
CA ASN A 75 7.58 11.03 -1.53
C ASN A 75 9.10 11.24 -1.48
N LYS A 76 9.85 10.49 -2.30
CA LYS A 76 11.30 10.69 -2.49
C LYS A 76 11.57 11.67 -3.63
N ASP A 77 12.74 12.31 -3.61
CA ASP A 77 13.16 13.26 -4.67
C ASP A 77 13.16 12.68 -6.10
N VAL A 78 13.37 11.37 -6.22
CA VAL A 78 13.34 10.65 -7.52
C VAL A 78 11.93 10.24 -7.94
N SER A 79 10.95 10.40 -7.06
CA SER A 79 9.58 9.99 -7.28
C SER A 79 8.73 11.17 -7.73
N SER A 80 7.80 10.91 -8.64
CA SER A 80 6.82 11.91 -9.07
C SER A 80 5.53 11.25 -9.50
N ILE A 81 4.41 11.84 -9.10
CA ILE A 81 3.08 11.41 -9.53
C ILE A 81 2.75 12.20 -10.79
N GLU A 82 2.56 11.50 -11.92
CA GLU A 82 2.10 12.14 -13.16
C GLU A 82 0.61 12.45 -13.08
N TYR A 83 -0.19 11.49 -12.60
CA TYR A 83 -1.59 11.71 -12.25
C TYR A 83 -2.14 10.61 -11.35
N ILE A 84 -3.18 10.97 -10.60
CA ILE A 84 -4.16 10.05 -10.04
C ILE A 84 -5.49 10.46 -10.66
N ARG A 85 -6.23 9.54 -11.26
CA ARG A 85 -7.55 9.84 -11.82
C ARG A 85 -8.52 8.69 -11.64
N VAL A 86 -9.81 9.00 -11.61
CA VAL A 86 -10.88 8.02 -11.71
C VAL A 86 -11.54 8.13 -13.08
N ARG A 87 -11.94 6.99 -13.64
CA ARG A 87 -12.69 6.90 -14.90
C ARG A 87 -13.93 6.05 -14.69
N ASN A 88 -15.08 6.57 -15.09
CA ASN A 88 -16.32 5.81 -15.11
C ASN A 88 -16.47 5.02 -16.42
N GLU A 89 -17.50 4.19 -16.50
CA GLU A 89 -17.80 3.34 -17.66
C GLU A 89 -18.05 4.12 -18.96
N THR A 90 -18.44 5.40 -18.86
CA THR A 90 -18.70 6.26 -20.03
C THR A 90 -17.43 6.90 -20.60
N GLY A 91 -16.29 6.72 -19.93
CA GLY A 91 -15.01 7.33 -20.28
C GLY A 91 -14.83 8.75 -19.77
N TYR A 92 -15.79 9.28 -18.99
CA TYR A 92 -15.60 10.51 -18.24
C TYR A 92 -14.60 10.29 -17.11
N GLY A 93 -13.70 11.26 -16.92
CA GLY A 93 -12.61 11.12 -15.96
C GLY A 93 -12.41 12.38 -15.13
N TYR A 94 -11.99 12.16 -13.88
CA TYR A 94 -11.62 13.21 -12.95
C TYR A 94 -10.19 12.98 -12.46
N THR A 95 -9.34 14.01 -12.53
CA THR A 95 -7.96 13.96 -12.04
C THR A 95 -7.89 14.59 -10.66
N PHE A 96 -7.39 13.83 -9.69
CA PHE A 96 -7.25 14.26 -8.31
C PHE A 96 -6.04 15.19 -8.10
N ILE A 97 -6.20 16.14 -7.20
CA ILE A 97 -5.20 17.16 -6.87
C ILE A 97 -4.59 16.86 -5.49
N GLU A 98 -3.27 16.85 -5.41
CA GLU A 98 -2.54 16.61 -4.16
C GLU A 98 -2.85 17.71 -3.13
N ASN A 99 -2.93 17.34 -1.85
CA ASN A 99 -3.31 18.18 -0.71
C ASN A 99 -4.75 18.68 -0.70
N ASN A 100 -5.50 18.53 -1.80
CA ASN A 100 -6.92 18.80 -1.86
C ASN A 100 -7.74 17.52 -1.80
N ASP A 101 -7.48 16.59 -2.71
CA ASP A 101 -8.26 15.35 -2.83
C ASP A 101 -7.55 14.14 -2.23
N TYR A 102 -6.21 14.18 -2.18
CA TYR A 102 -5.40 13.11 -1.60
C TYR A 102 -4.13 13.64 -0.92
N LYS A 103 -3.57 12.82 -0.03
CA LYS A 103 -2.26 13.02 0.59
C LYS A 103 -1.47 11.73 0.61
N LEU A 104 -0.15 11.86 0.59
CA LEU A 104 0.76 10.75 0.80
C LEU A 104 1.05 10.55 2.28
N ALA A 105 1.27 9.30 2.68
CA ALA A 105 1.87 8.96 3.96
C ALA A 105 3.27 9.59 4.10
N GLU A 106 3.73 9.75 5.34
CA GLU A 106 5.10 10.23 5.62
C GLU A 106 6.18 9.28 5.10
N ASP A 107 5.90 7.99 4.97
CA ASP A 107 6.81 7.00 4.36
C ASP A 107 6.70 6.94 2.82
N GLY A 108 5.67 7.59 2.25
CA GLY A 108 5.39 7.66 0.83
C GLY A 108 4.76 6.40 0.25
N TYR A 109 4.42 5.38 1.05
CA TYR A 109 3.92 4.09 0.56
C TYR A 109 2.40 3.96 0.59
N SER A 110 1.68 4.96 1.09
CA SER A 110 0.21 4.95 1.10
C SER A 110 -0.35 6.26 0.58
N ILE A 111 -1.42 6.16 -0.21
CA ILE A 111 -2.22 7.29 -0.69
C ILE A 111 -3.53 7.31 0.08
N PHE A 112 -3.75 8.40 0.79
CA PHE A 112 -4.99 8.67 1.53
C PHE A 112 -5.85 9.62 0.72
N PHE A 113 -7.04 9.17 0.32
CA PHE A 113 -8.05 10.06 -0.25
C PHE A 113 -8.82 10.76 0.87
N LEU A 114 -9.04 12.07 0.71
CA LEU A 114 -9.61 12.91 1.77
C LEU A 114 -11.14 12.91 1.73
N ASP A 115 -11.76 13.50 0.70
CA ASP A 115 -13.21 13.68 0.61
C ASP A 115 -13.76 13.17 -0.73
N LEU A 116 -13.63 11.87 -0.98
CA LEU A 116 -14.15 11.26 -2.21
C LEU A 116 -15.64 11.46 -2.39
N TYR A 117 -16.40 11.56 -1.29
CA TYR A 117 -17.83 11.77 -1.37
C TYR A 117 -18.15 13.07 -2.09
N ASN A 118 -17.62 14.21 -1.62
CA ASN A 118 -17.92 15.49 -2.27
C ASN A 118 -17.14 15.65 -3.59
N THR A 119 -15.93 15.12 -3.70
CA THR A 119 -15.12 15.27 -4.92
C THR A 119 -15.72 14.54 -6.11
N ILE A 120 -16.19 13.29 -5.94
CA ILE A 120 -16.63 12.48 -7.09
C ILE A 120 -18.02 11.82 -6.91
N LEU A 121 -18.36 11.30 -5.73
CA LEU A 121 -19.54 10.43 -5.58
C LEU A 121 -20.86 11.21 -5.55
N LYS A 122 -20.90 12.36 -4.88
CA LYS A 122 -22.09 13.21 -4.76
C LYS A 122 -22.63 13.70 -6.11
N SER A 123 -21.76 13.77 -7.12
CA SER A 123 -22.14 14.17 -8.47
C SER A 123 -22.91 13.09 -9.24
N GLU A 124 -22.96 11.86 -8.72
CA GLU A 124 -23.52 10.66 -9.36
C GLU A 124 -22.87 10.29 -10.71
N ASN A 125 -21.81 10.99 -11.13
CA ASN A 125 -21.03 10.64 -12.31
C ASN A 125 -20.05 9.49 -12.05
N PHE A 126 -19.73 9.24 -10.78
CA PHE A 126 -18.79 8.20 -10.38
C PHE A 126 -19.39 7.31 -9.29
N THR A 127 -18.98 6.04 -9.28
CA THR A 127 -19.37 5.03 -8.31
C THR A 127 -18.15 4.40 -7.65
N ILE A 128 -18.39 3.62 -6.59
CA ILE A 128 -17.31 2.92 -5.90
C ILE A 128 -16.68 1.79 -6.72
N TYR A 129 -17.29 1.44 -7.85
CA TYR A 129 -16.84 0.38 -8.76
C TYR A 129 -16.02 0.92 -9.93
N ASP A 130 -15.86 2.25 -10.02
CA ASP A 130 -15.09 2.87 -11.09
C ASP A 130 -13.59 2.61 -10.96
N THR A 131 -12.88 2.76 -12.08
CA THR A 131 -11.46 2.45 -12.15
C THR A 131 -10.62 3.66 -11.74
N PHE A 132 -9.81 3.47 -10.70
CA PHE A 132 -8.76 4.41 -10.31
C PHE A 132 -7.46 4.06 -11.05
N GLU A 133 -6.88 5.04 -11.72
CA GLU A 133 -5.63 4.94 -12.44
C GLU A 133 -4.59 5.87 -11.80
N ILE A 134 -3.48 5.29 -11.36
CA ILE A 134 -2.33 6.04 -10.83
C ILE A 134 -1.17 5.84 -11.80
N LYS A 135 -0.60 6.94 -12.27
CA LYS A 135 0.63 6.95 -13.06
C LYS A 135 1.70 7.72 -12.33
N TYR A 136 2.83 7.08 -12.08
CA TYR A 136 3.93 7.65 -11.31
C TYR A 136 5.29 7.17 -11.82
N ARG A 137 6.33 7.87 -11.41
CA ARG A 137 7.74 7.49 -11.49
C ARG A 137 8.25 7.35 -10.07
N ALA A 138 9.11 6.37 -9.81
CA ALA A 138 9.71 6.15 -8.49
C ALA A 138 11.07 5.47 -8.63
N SER A 139 11.72 5.18 -7.49
CA SER A 139 12.89 4.30 -7.45
C SER A 139 12.58 2.94 -8.08
N PHE A 140 13.62 2.29 -8.61
CA PHE A 140 13.51 0.89 -9.11
C PHE A 140 13.23 -0.13 -8.03
N SER A 141 13.34 0.31 -6.79
CA SER A 141 13.20 -0.55 -5.66
C SER A 141 11.86 -0.37 -4.96
N GLU A 142 11.36 -1.49 -4.45
CA GLU A 142 10.02 -1.66 -3.92
C GLU A 142 10.01 -2.11 -2.46
N LYS A 143 8.95 -1.74 -1.74
CA LYS A 143 8.59 -2.26 -0.44
C LYS A 143 8.10 -3.70 -0.63
N VAL A 144 8.74 -4.63 0.06
CA VAL A 144 8.34 -6.05 0.07
C VAL A 144 7.73 -6.40 1.42
N ASP A 145 6.57 -7.04 1.39
CA ASP A 145 5.96 -7.65 2.57
C ASP A 145 6.52 -9.05 2.79
N LEU A 146 7.41 -9.18 3.76
CA LEU A 146 8.10 -10.43 4.10
C LEU A 146 7.25 -11.40 4.92
N SER A 147 6.06 -11.01 5.38
CA SER A 147 5.13 -11.96 6.02
C SER A 147 4.58 -12.97 5.01
N GLN A 148 4.40 -12.51 3.77
CA GLN A 148 3.81 -13.26 2.65
C GLN A 148 4.86 -13.61 1.57
N ASN A 149 6.15 -13.31 1.79
CA ASN A 149 7.19 -13.55 0.80
C ASN A 149 8.47 -14.11 1.41
N ILE A 150 9.07 -15.07 0.72
CA ILE A 150 10.44 -15.55 0.96
C ILE A 150 11.37 -14.80 0.01
N LEU A 151 12.51 -14.34 0.50
CA LEU A 151 13.54 -13.75 -0.36
C LEU A 151 14.41 -14.84 -0.97
N LEU A 152 14.62 -14.78 -2.29
CA LEU A 152 15.67 -15.52 -2.96
C LEU A 152 16.93 -14.66 -2.96
N LEU A 153 17.97 -15.16 -2.29
CA LEU A 153 19.26 -14.49 -2.17
C LEU A 153 20.28 -15.18 -3.07
N LEU A 154 21.20 -14.40 -3.63
CA LEU A 154 22.36 -14.88 -4.38
C LEU A 154 23.62 -14.33 -3.73
N GLN A 155 24.59 -15.22 -3.48
CA GLN A 155 25.90 -14.80 -3.01
C GLN A 155 26.67 -14.09 -4.12
N ASP A 156 27.13 -12.87 -3.85
CA ASP A 156 27.98 -12.13 -4.77
C ASP A 156 29.44 -12.60 -4.75
N SER A 157 30.31 -11.93 -5.51
CA SER A 157 31.73 -12.27 -5.61
C SER A 157 32.53 -12.01 -4.32
N GLU A 158 31.97 -11.23 -3.40
CA GLU A 158 32.60 -10.86 -2.13
C GLU A 158 32.10 -11.74 -0.97
N GLY A 159 31.12 -12.60 -1.24
CA GLY A 159 30.54 -13.53 -0.27
C GLY A 159 29.26 -13.02 0.38
N ASN A 160 28.74 -11.86 -0.04
CA ASN A 160 27.53 -11.28 0.53
C ASN A 160 26.27 -11.87 -0.10
N ASN A 161 25.26 -12.18 0.72
CA ASN A 161 23.97 -12.66 0.24
C ASN A 161 23.06 -11.47 -0.14
N VAL A 162 22.82 -11.30 -1.43
CA VAL A 162 22.04 -10.18 -1.98
C VAL A 162 20.66 -10.67 -2.43
N PRO A 163 19.56 -10.01 -2.05
CA PRO A 163 18.23 -10.33 -2.59
C PRO A 163 18.19 -10.13 -4.10
N ILE A 164 17.72 -11.15 -4.81
CA ILE A 164 17.57 -11.14 -6.28
C ILE A 164 16.13 -11.38 -6.74
N ASP A 165 15.26 -11.93 -5.88
CA ASP A 165 13.85 -12.11 -6.15
C ASP A 165 13.03 -12.30 -4.85
N LYS A 166 11.71 -12.23 -4.95
CA LYS A 166 10.75 -12.56 -3.89
C LYS A 166 9.81 -13.67 -4.36
N ILE A 167 9.53 -14.60 -3.47
CA ILE A 167 8.70 -15.78 -3.74
C ILE A 167 7.46 -15.67 -2.85
N PRO A 168 6.25 -15.52 -3.44
CA PRO A 168 5.04 -15.43 -2.67
C PRO A 168 4.77 -16.76 -1.94
N VAL A 169 4.33 -16.65 -0.70
CA VAL A 169 3.90 -17.77 0.13
C VAL A 169 2.37 -17.77 0.15
N ASP A 170 1.77 -18.94 -0.01
CA ASP A 170 0.31 -19.06 0.08
C ASP A 170 -0.18 -19.05 1.54
N ASN A 171 -1.51 -19.01 1.71
CA ASN A 171 -2.15 -18.99 3.02
C ASN A 171 -1.90 -20.26 3.87
N LEU A 172 -1.36 -21.33 3.28
CA LEU A 172 -1.01 -22.58 3.96
C LEU A 172 0.49 -22.67 4.29
N GLY A 173 1.27 -21.62 3.96
CA GLY A 173 2.72 -21.60 4.16
C GLY A 173 3.51 -22.35 3.09
N THR A 174 2.89 -22.69 1.97
CA THR A 174 3.55 -23.35 0.83
C THR A 174 3.99 -22.34 -0.22
N PHE A 175 5.02 -22.68 -0.97
CA PHE A 175 5.54 -21.85 -2.05
C PHE A 175 6.05 -22.72 -3.20
N GLU A 176 5.91 -22.20 -4.41
CA GLU A 176 6.50 -22.76 -5.62
C GLU A 176 7.24 -21.65 -6.36
N TYR A 177 8.42 -21.97 -6.89
CA TYR A 177 9.23 -21.00 -7.62
C TYR A 177 9.63 -21.57 -8.96
N GLU A 178 9.00 -21.05 -10.01
CA GLU A 178 9.34 -21.32 -11.39
C GLU A 178 9.56 -20.01 -12.13
N GLN A 179 10.78 -19.82 -12.64
CA GLN A 179 11.12 -18.66 -13.45
C GLN A 179 12.01 -19.09 -14.62
N ILE A 180 11.71 -18.54 -15.79
CA ILE A 180 12.50 -18.81 -16.99
C ILE A 180 13.68 -17.84 -17.01
N LEU A 181 14.89 -18.39 -17.08
CA LEU A 181 16.11 -17.62 -17.26
C LEU A 181 16.12 -17.01 -18.68
N ARG A 182 15.96 -15.70 -18.76
CA ARG A 182 15.92 -14.91 -20.00
C ARG A 182 16.66 -13.59 -19.79
N ASN A 183 17.04 -12.91 -20.87
CA ASN A 183 17.73 -11.61 -20.80
C ASN A 183 16.85 -10.48 -20.25
N ASP A 184 15.52 -10.66 -20.29
CA ASP A 184 14.51 -9.79 -19.69
C ASP A 184 13.94 -10.37 -18.39
N SER A 185 14.54 -11.44 -17.86
CA SER A 185 14.08 -12.05 -16.62
C SER A 185 14.31 -11.09 -15.46
N PRO A 186 13.35 -11.00 -14.51
CA PRO A 186 13.56 -10.24 -13.27
C PRO A 186 14.66 -10.85 -12.40
N LEU A 187 15.04 -12.11 -12.66
CA LEU A 187 16.13 -12.80 -11.98
C LEU A 187 17.48 -12.16 -12.26
N SER A 188 18.07 -11.57 -11.22
CA SER A 188 19.42 -10.99 -11.25
C SER A 188 20.52 -12.06 -11.14
N ILE A 189 20.49 -13.09 -11.99
CA ILE A 189 21.51 -14.15 -12.03
C ILE A 189 22.57 -13.80 -13.08
N PRO A 190 23.87 -14.00 -12.78
CA PRO A 190 24.93 -13.83 -13.77
C PRO A 190 24.82 -14.88 -14.88
N ILE A 191 24.20 -14.53 -16.01
CA ILE A 191 24.14 -15.37 -17.20
C ILE A 191 25.42 -15.13 -18.03
N GLY A 192 26.50 -15.86 -17.75
CA GLY A 192 27.71 -15.83 -18.58
C GLY A 192 29.02 -16.30 -17.94
N GLY A 193 29.88 -16.94 -18.76
CA GLY A 193 31.27 -17.28 -18.42
C GLY A 193 31.50 -18.71 -17.92
N GLY A 194 31.14 -19.70 -18.73
CA GLY A 194 31.40 -21.12 -18.44
C GLY A 194 30.56 -21.69 -17.29
N LYS A 195 30.90 -22.89 -16.83
CA LYS A 195 30.26 -23.51 -15.67
C LYS A 195 30.70 -22.77 -14.41
N LYS A 196 29.77 -22.03 -13.78
CA LYS A 196 29.98 -21.39 -12.48
C LYS A 196 29.06 -22.02 -11.44
N ILE A 197 29.59 -22.29 -10.27
CA ILE A 197 28.81 -22.60 -9.09
C ILE A 197 28.33 -21.27 -8.52
N VAL A 198 27.03 -21.18 -8.25
CA VAL A 198 26.42 -20.05 -7.55
C VAL A 198 25.83 -20.57 -6.25
N HIS A 199 25.90 -19.75 -5.20
CA HIS A 199 25.27 -20.05 -3.92
C HIS A 199 23.99 -19.23 -3.83
N MET A 200 22.86 -19.92 -3.72
CA MET A 200 21.54 -19.31 -3.54
C MET A 200 20.96 -19.76 -2.21
N GLU A 201 20.24 -18.86 -1.57
CA GLU A 201 19.61 -19.08 -0.27
C GLU A 201 18.17 -18.58 -0.28
N LEU A 202 17.27 -19.32 0.37
CA LEU A 202 15.92 -18.87 0.64
C LEU A 202 15.86 -18.34 2.07
N SER A 203 15.45 -17.09 2.23
CA SER A 203 15.41 -16.43 3.52
C SER A 203 14.00 -15.93 3.84
N TYR A 204 13.42 -16.45 4.92
CA TYR A 204 12.14 -16.01 5.46
C TYR A 204 12.38 -15.14 6.70
N ILE A 205 11.84 -13.92 6.70
CA ILE A 205 11.99 -12.94 7.79
C ILE A 205 13.47 -12.76 8.23
N PRO A 206 14.40 -12.42 7.30
CA PRO A 206 15.80 -12.16 7.64
C PRO A 206 15.96 -10.99 8.62
N LEU A 207 16.77 -11.12 9.67
CA LEU A 207 17.08 -9.99 10.55
C LEU A 207 18.01 -8.96 9.89
N ASN A 208 18.70 -9.36 8.82
CA ASN A 208 19.69 -8.53 8.12
C ASN A 208 19.65 -8.79 6.62
N ILE A 209 19.80 -7.75 5.82
CA ILE A 209 19.87 -7.84 4.36
C ILE A 209 21.08 -7.05 3.86
N TYR A 210 21.85 -7.62 2.94
CA TYR A 210 22.91 -6.88 2.28
C TYR A 210 22.32 -5.92 1.25
N ASN A 211 22.48 -4.63 1.48
CA ASN A 211 22.03 -3.60 0.55
C ASN A 211 23.19 -3.19 -0.35
N LYS A 212 23.07 -3.57 -1.63
CA LYS A 212 24.11 -3.31 -2.63
C LYS A 212 24.28 -1.83 -2.98
N SER A 213 23.28 -1.00 -2.71
CA SER A 213 23.34 0.45 -2.94
C SER A 213 24.09 1.19 -1.85
N SER A 214 23.96 0.76 -0.59
CA SER A 214 24.71 1.31 0.54
C SER A 214 26.01 0.57 0.81
N ASP A 215 26.21 -0.60 0.18
CA ASP A 215 27.36 -1.51 0.39
C ASP A 215 27.52 -1.92 1.85
N GLN A 216 26.39 -2.15 2.51
CA GLN A 216 26.32 -2.43 3.94
C GLN A 216 25.25 -3.49 4.26
N LEU A 217 25.48 -4.19 5.37
CA LEU A 217 24.46 -5.05 5.97
C LEU A 217 23.48 -4.17 6.76
N GLU A 218 22.23 -4.15 6.34
CA GLU A 218 21.17 -3.37 6.95
C GLU A 218 20.31 -4.24 7.86
N ASN A 219 20.09 -3.80 9.10
CA ASN A 219 19.18 -4.48 10.03
C ASN A 219 17.74 -4.26 9.57
N VAL A 220 16.97 -5.35 9.51
CA VAL A 220 15.55 -5.31 9.21
C VAL A 220 14.77 -5.20 10.51
N ASN A 221 14.10 -4.08 10.69
CA ASN A 221 13.19 -3.88 11.81
C ASN A 221 11.77 -4.28 11.40
N TYR A 222 11.22 -5.26 12.10
CA TYR A 222 9.88 -5.76 11.86
C TYR A 222 8.87 -5.03 12.74
N TYR A 223 7.95 -4.31 12.09
CA TYR A 223 6.87 -3.60 12.75
C TYR A 223 5.54 -4.30 12.44
N ASP A 224 4.87 -4.81 13.47
CA ASP A 224 3.51 -5.37 13.42
C ASP A 224 2.47 -4.26 13.62
N SER A 225 2.63 -3.13 12.92
CA SER A 225 1.68 -2.02 13.01
C SER A 225 0.41 -2.27 12.20
N ASP A 226 0.50 -3.15 11.21
CA ASP A 226 -0.61 -3.63 10.40
C ASP A 226 -0.75 -5.13 10.63
N VAL A 227 -1.83 -5.58 11.26
CA VAL A 227 -2.06 -7.00 11.57
C VAL A 227 -1.88 -7.85 10.31
N GLY A 228 -0.79 -8.62 10.24
CA GLY A 228 -0.51 -9.54 9.15
C GLY A 228 0.43 -9.03 8.04
N HIS A 229 1.07 -7.86 8.19
CA HIS A 229 2.07 -7.36 7.23
C HIS A 229 3.40 -7.03 7.91
N ILE A 230 4.52 -7.34 7.24
CA ILE A 230 5.87 -7.15 7.78
C ILE A 230 6.78 -6.59 6.69
N TYR A 231 7.24 -5.34 6.82
CA TYR A 231 8.03 -4.67 5.78
C TYR A 231 9.49 -4.42 6.18
N ALA A 232 10.42 -4.46 5.20
CA ALA A 232 11.85 -4.25 5.42
C ALA A 232 12.40 -2.96 4.76
N VAL A 233 12.96 -2.08 5.60
CA VAL A 233 13.97 -0.99 5.40
C VAL A 233 13.78 0.05 4.25
N LYS A 234 14.36 1.24 4.43
CA LYS A 234 14.23 2.48 3.64
C LYS A 234 15.43 2.72 2.71
N GLU A 235 15.18 3.08 1.45
CA GLU A 235 16.22 3.05 0.40
C GLU A 235 16.72 4.41 -0.13
N SER A 236 17.88 4.37 -0.79
CA SER A 236 18.70 5.47 -1.36
C SER A 236 18.58 5.61 -2.90
N ASN A 237 18.87 6.81 -3.44
CA ASN A 237 18.40 7.34 -4.74
C ASN A 237 19.39 7.36 -5.93
N ASN A 238 20.47 6.57 -6.00
CA ASN A 238 21.46 6.69 -7.08
C ASN A 238 21.64 5.41 -7.93
N TRP A 239 21.14 5.39 -9.18
CA TRP A 239 21.43 4.31 -10.14
C TRP A 239 21.64 4.82 -11.59
N SER A 240 22.68 4.29 -12.26
CA SER A 240 22.94 4.37 -13.71
C SER A 240 23.87 3.23 -14.15
N ARG A 241 23.55 2.53 -15.27
CA ARG A 241 24.47 1.64 -16.01
C ARG A 241 24.14 1.61 -17.51
N PRO A 242 25.12 1.68 -18.43
CA PRO A 242 24.96 1.26 -19.81
C PRO A 242 25.44 -0.19 -20.01
N ILE A 243 24.83 -0.92 -20.95
CA ILE A 243 25.29 -2.26 -21.38
C ILE A 243 25.22 -2.35 -22.92
N THR A 244 26.27 -2.89 -23.54
CA THR A 244 26.25 -3.37 -24.93
C THR A 244 26.48 -4.88 -24.92
N VAL A 245 25.67 -5.60 -25.71
CA VAL A 245 25.69 -7.06 -25.84
C VAL A 245 26.21 -7.44 -27.24
N THR A 246 27.01 -8.50 -27.32
CA THR A 246 27.29 -9.22 -28.58
C THR A 246 26.83 -10.66 -28.42
N THR A 247 25.97 -11.12 -29.32
CA THR A 247 25.41 -12.46 -29.35
C THR A 247 26.17 -13.36 -30.32
N ILE A 248 26.31 -14.64 -29.97
CA ILE A 248 26.72 -15.70 -30.89
C ILE A 248 25.64 -16.80 -30.80
N PRO A 249 24.96 -17.14 -31.90
CA PRO A 249 23.88 -18.11 -31.91
C PRO A 249 24.40 -19.55 -31.97
N ASP A 250 23.65 -20.49 -31.39
CA ASP A 250 23.84 -21.92 -31.67
C ASP A 250 22.76 -22.44 -32.64
N LYS A 251 23.27 -22.83 -33.82
CA LYS A 251 22.73 -23.51 -35.01
C LYS A 251 21.25 -23.42 -35.37
#